data_AF-A0A453TDW5-F1
#
_entry.id   AF-A0A453TDW5-F1
#
_cell.length_a   1.000
_cell.length_b   1.000
_cell.length_c   1.000
_cell.angle_alpha   90.00
_cell.angle_beta   90.00
_cell.angle_gamma   90.00
#
_symmetry.space_group_name_H-M   'P 1'
#
loop_
_entity.id
_entity.type
_entity.pdbx_description
1 polymer ?
#
loop_
_entity_poly.entity_id
_entity_poly.type
_entity_poly.pdbx_seq_one_letter_code
_entity_poly.pdbx_strand_id
1 'polypeptide(L)'
;MGEFIWQLRRRAGVISLFWDWGHGSDKRQFRRRLYRSTVDRLRALLPSVLDRVNFEYQYWHDISACPNDLAILAVSLLLESCPKDKRKTVEEKLNGMDNQDLFERCREFLTEHDYLIFFDMMDTQKGLESWDLIKQHLLCESTRATIVVLTRSKRVATYCVDGEECR
;
A
#
# COMPACT_ATOMS: atom_id res chain seq x y z
N MET A 1 18.25 -5.24 -4.66
CA MET A 1 18.03 -4.18 -3.62
C MET A 1 18.34 -2.78 -4.13
N GLY A 2 19.48 -2.51 -4.80
CA GLY A 2 19.81 -1.17 -5.33
C GLY A 2 18.76 -0.55 -6.28
N GLU A 3 18.16 -1.36 -7.14
CA GLU A 3 17.11 -0.92 -8.08
C GLU A 3 15.80 -0.52 -7.39
N PHE A 4 15.32 -1.34 -6.45
CA PHE A 4 14.15 -1.04 -5.60
C PHE A 4 14.31 0.29 -4.85
N ILE A 5 15.51 0.54 -4.33
CA ILE A 5 15.88 1.76 -3.64
C ILE A 5 15.82 2.98 -4.57
N TRP A 6 16.31 2.82 -5.79
CA TRP A 6 16.26 3.89 -6.79
C TRP A 6 14.82 4.21 -7.19
N GLN A 7 13.96 3.19 -7.33
CA GLN A 7 12.54 3.38 -7.61
C GLN A 7 11.81 4.09 -6.46
N LEU A 8 12.08 3.73 -5.19
CA LEU A 8 11.52 4.43 -4.03
C LEU A 8 11.88 5.93 -4.00
N ARG A 9 13.07 6.30 -4.48
CA ARG A 9 13.52 7.70 -4.51
C ARG A 9 12.81 8.56 -5.56
N ARG A 10 12.25 7.97 -6.61
CA ARG A 10 11.57 8.73 -7.66
C ARG A 10 10.26 9.34 -7.19
N ARG A 11 9.68 8.82 -6.08
CA ARG A 11 8.42 9.20 -5.42
C ARG A 11 7.22 9.15 -6.38
N ALA A 12 6.12 8.56 -5.90
CA ALA A 12 4.91 8.22 -6.66
C ALA A 12 5.08 7.07 -7.65
N GLY A 13 4.07 6.19 -7.66
CA GLY A 13 3.98 5.04 -8.55
C GLY A 13 3.92 3.70 -7.83
N VAL A 14 3.72 2.65 -8.62
CA VAL A 14 3.61 1.26 -8.17
C VAL A 14 4.94 0.56 -8.40
N ILE A 15 5.49 -0.01 -7.34
CA ILE A 15 6.68 -0.84 -7.36
C ILE A 15 6.24 -2.27 -7.05
N SER A 16 6.45 -3.20 -7.98
CA SER A 16 6.25 -4.61 -7.66
C SER A 16 7.54 -5.29 -7.24
N LEU A 17 7.47 -5.95 -6.09
CA LEU A 17 8.47 -6.87 -5.61
C LEU A 17 7.98 -8.30 -5.83
N PHE A 18 8.56 -8.94 -6.83
CA PHE A 18 8.44 -10.37 -7.04
C PHE A 18 9.43 -11.12 -6.15
N TRP A 19 8.97 -12.16 -5.45
CA TRP A 19 9.85 -13.08 -4.75
C TRP A 19 9.42 -14.53 -4.89
N ASP A 20 10.41 -15.42 -4.99
CA ASP A 20 10.24 -16.87 -5.11
C ASP A 20 10.95 -17.59 -3.95
N TRP A 21 10.25 -17.83 -2.83
CA TRP A 21 10.76 -18.58 -1.66
C TRP A 21 9.80 -19.74 -1.33
N GLY A 22 10.38 -20.90 -1.01
CA GLY A 22 9.71 -22.18 -0.78
C GLY A 22 8.67 -22.24 0.35
N HIS A 23 7.97 -23.39 0.41
CA HIS A 23 6.80 -23.76 1.23
C HIS A 23 6.38 -22.85 2.42
N GLY A 24 5.11 -22.40 2.37
CA GLY A 24 4.14 -22.28 3.49
C GLY A 24 4.47 -21.47 4.76
N SER A 25 5.52 -21.82 5.51
CA SER A 25 5.82 -21.27 6.84
C SER A 25 6.49 -19.89 6.81
N ASP A 26 6.97 -19.47 5.64
CA ASP A 26 7.74 -18.24 5.47
C ASP A 26 6.89 -16.97 5.34
N LYS A 27 5.61 -17.03 4.94
CA LYS A 27 4.79 -15.80 4.73
C LYS A 27 4.58 -15.00 6.03
N ARG A 28 4.26 -15.66 7.15
CA ARG A 28 4.10 -14.99 8.46
C ARG A 28 5.45 -14.53 9.04
N GLN A 29 6.53 -15.28 8.83
CA GLN A 29 7.87 -14.85 9.21
C GLN A 29 8.35 -13.67 8.37
N PHE A 30 8.08 -13.67 7.08
CA PHE A 30 8.36 -12.58 6.15
C PHE A 30 7.52 -11.35 6.48
N ARG A 31 6.21 -11.50 6.76
CA ARG A 31 5.39 -10.41 7.30
C ARG A 31 5.97 -9.87 8.60
N ARG A 32 6.34 -10.73 9.57
CA ARG A 32 7.05 -10.30 10.80
C ARG A 32 8.40 -9.61 10.51
N ARG A 33 9.17 -10.11 9.54
CA ARG A 33 10.45 -9.55 9.13
C ARG A 33 10.23 -8.22 8.42
N LEU A 34 9.22 -8.03 7.59
CA LEU A 34 8.90 -6.75 6.97
C LEU A 34 8.36 -5.74 7.97
N TYR A 35 7.35 -6.16 8.76
CA TYR A 35 6.63 -5.33 9.72
C TYR A 35 7.51 -4.79 10.84
N ARG A 36 8.54 -5.53 11.26
CA ARG A 36 9.40 -5.16 12.40
C ARG A 36 10.87 -5.02 12.06
N SER A 37 11.30 -5.45 10.88
CA SER A 37 12.72 -5.51 10.57
C SER A 37 13.08 -5.12 9.16
N THR A 38 12.19 -4.98 8.18
CA THR A 38 12.58 -4.52 6.85
C THR A 38 12.36 -3.03 6.74
N VAL A 39 11.36 -2.43 7.39
CA VAL A 39 11.36 -0.96 7.53
C VAL A 39 12.50 -0.52 8.45
N ASP A 40 12.72 -1.23 9.56
CA ASP A 40 13.85 -0.95 10.46
C ASP A 40 15.21 -1.39 9.88
N ARG A 41 15.30 -2.44 9.04
CA ARG A 41 16.52 -2.73 8.26
C ARG A 41 16.64 -1.87 7.01
N LEU A 42 15.59 -1.37 6.40
CA LEU A 42 15.70 -0.37 5.32
C LEU A 42 16.21 0.93 5.94
N ARG A 43 15.73 1.32 7.14
CA ARG A 43 16.30 2.40 7.95
C ARG A 43 17.74 2.12 8.40
N ALA A 44 18.05 0.90 8.85
CA ALA A 44 19.37 0.56 9.39
C ALA A 44 20.43 0.23 8.33
N LEU A 45 20.05 -0.41 7.22
CA LEU A 45 20.94 -0.74 6.09
C LEU A 45 21.13 0.46 5.15
N LEU A 46 20.17 1.39 5.12
CA LEU A 46 20.21 2.52 4.21
C LEU A 46 19.78 3.84 4.89
N PRO A 47 20.44 4.26 5.99
CA PRO A 47 20.06 5.46 6.73
C PRO A 47 20.07 6.70 5.84
N SER A 48 21.10 6.87 5.01
CA SER A 48 21.29 8.00 4.09
C SER A 48 20.38 7.98 2.85
N VAL A 49 19.66 6.88 2.62
CA VAL A 49 18.82 6.68 1.44
C VAL A 49 17.37 6.96 1.75
N LEU A 50 16.88 6.51 2.91
CA LEU A 50 15.59 6.92 3.44
C LEU A 50 15.63 8.30 4.08
N ASP A 51 16.81 8.83 4.46
CA ASP A 51 16.98 10.25 4.85
C ASP A 51 16.44 11.24 3.82
N ARG A 52 16.37 10.82 2.54
CA ARG A 52 15.80 11.62 1.44
C ARG A 52 14.39 11.20 1.04
N VAL A 53 13.85 10.15 1.64
CA VAL A 53 12.51 9.59 1.38
C VAL A 53 11.76 9.53 2.70
N ASN A 54 11.24 10.67 3.12
CA ASN A 54 10.37 10.77 4.30
C ASN A 54 8.93 10.54 3.84
N PHE A 55 8.32 9.49 4.37
CA PHE A 55 6.88 9.29 4.30
C PHE A 55 6.27 9.75 5.62
N GLU A 56 5.17 10.48 5.54
CA GLU A 56 4.39 10.92 6.69
C GLU A 56 3.65 9.75 7.31
N TYR A 57 3.18 8.81 6.47
CA TYR A 57 2.38 7.67 6.88
C TYR A 57 2.80 6.38 6.19
N GLN A 58 2.50 5.25 6.83
CA GLN A 58 2.74 3.92 6.27
C GLN A 58 1.59 2.97 6.59
N TYR A 59 1.26 2.07 5.66
CA TYR A 59 0.17 1.11 5.82
C TYR A 59 0.49 -0.21 5.15
N TRP A 60 -0.03 -1.30 5.74
CA TRP A 60 0.08 -2.63 5.18
C TRP A 60 -1.30 -3.22 4.98
N HIS A 61 -1.59 -3.63 3.76
CA HIS A 61 -2.83 -4.27 3.39
C HIS A 61 -2.58 -5.67 2.84
N ASP A 62 -3.43 -6.61 3.24
CA ASP A 62 -3.41 -7.98 2.73
C ASP A 62 -4.64 -8.18 1.84
N ILE A 63 -4.48 -7.95 0.53
CA ILE A 63 -5.55 -8.09 -0.46
C ILE A 63 -6.04 -9.55 -0.48
N SER A 64 -5.15 -10.50 -0.16
CA SER A 64 -5.51 -11.91 -0.18
C SER A 64 -6.46 -12.33 0.93
N ALA A 65 -6.52 -11.59 2.03
CA ALA A 65 -7.40 -11.87 3.16
C ALA A 65 -8.80 -11.28 2.99
N CYS A 66 -8.91 -10.12 2.33
CA CYS A 66 -10.15 -9.37 2.19
C CYS A 66 -10.29 -8.77 0.77
N PRO A 67 -10.51 -9.60 -0.27
CA PRO A 67 -10.74 -9.08 -1.62
C PRO A 67 -12.06 -8.30 -1.67
N ASN A 68 -12.05 -7.20 -2.42
CA ASN A 68 -13.19 -6.33 -2.77
C ASN A 68 -13.77 -5.47 -1.64
N ASP A 69 -13.04 -5.21 -0.56
CA ASP A 69 -13.49 -4.27 0.48
C ASP A 69 -12.74 -2.94 0.46
N LEU A 70 -13.06 -2.15 -0.57
CA LEU A 70 -12.48 -0.84 -0.81
C LEU A 70 -12.81 0.16 0.32
N ALA A 71 -14.00 0.05 0.92
CA ALA A 71 -14.43 0.88 2.04
C ALA A 71 -13.58 0.59 3.29
N ILE A 72 -13.39 -0.69 3.65
CA ILE A 72 -12.50 -1.06 4.76
C ILE A 72 -11.08 -0.55 4.51
N LEU A 73 -10.56 -0.66 3.29
CA LEU A 73 -9.23 -0.14 2.95
C LEU A 73 -9.16 1.39 3.13
N ALA A 74 -10.12 2.14 2.59
CA ALA A 74 -10.15 3.59 2.69
C ALA A 74 -10.22 4.06 4.15
N VAL A 75 -11.10 3.44 4.95
CA VAL A 75 -11.19 3.69 6.40
C VAL A 75 -9.86 3.39 7.08
N SER A 76 -9.24 2.25 6.77
CA SER A 76 -7.98 1.84 7.40
C SER A 76 -6.82 2.79 7.09
N LEU A 77 -6.70 3.28 5.86
CA LEU A 77 -5.68 4.25 5.45
C LEU A 77 -5.84 5.58 6.21
N LEU A 78 -7.07 6.06 6.34
CA LEU A 78 -7.36 7.30 7.07
C LEU A 78 -7.17 7.15 8.58
N LEU A 79 -7.53 5.99 9.15
CA LEU A 79 -7.40 5.72 10.59
C LEU A 79 -5.97 5.52 11.05
N GLU A 80 -5.14 4.83 10.26
CA GLU A 80 -3.73 4.64 10.64
C GLU A 80 -2.97 5.97 10.69
N SER A 81 -3.44 6.96 9.94
CA SER A 81 -2.92 8.32 9.92
C SER A 81 -3.41 9.20 11.08
N CYS A 82 -4.39 8.74 11.87
CA CYS A 82 -4.97 9.50 12.98
C CYS A 82 -4.28 9.24 14.33
N PRO A 83 -4.17 10.28 15.18
CA PRO A 83 -3.77 10.15 16.58
C PRO A 83 -4.63 9.13 17.33
N LYS A 84 -3.98 8.28 18.14
CA LYS A 84 -4.64 7.14 18.80
C LYS A 84 -5.81 7.55 19.69
N ASP A 85 -5.72 8.70 20.33
CA ASP A 85 -6.76 9.27 21.20
C ASP A 85 -8.03 9.69 20.44
N LYS A 86 -7.93 9.94 19.12
CA LYS A 86 -9.06 10.35 18.27
C LYS A 86 -9.57 9.25 17.36
N ARG A 87 -8.87 8.10 17.28
CA ARG A 87 -9.17 7.03 16.31
C ARG A 87 -10.62 6.56 16.37
N LYS A 88 -11.17 6.30 17.56
CA LYS A 88 -12.55 5.80 17.71
C LYS A 88 -13.58 6.78 17.14
N THR A 89 -13.45 8.07 17.45
CA THR A 89 -14.34 9.12 16.95
C THR A 89 -14.21 9.30 15.44
N VAL A 90 -12.98 9.21 14.91
CA VAL A 90 -12.74 9.26 13.47
C VAL A 90 -13.34 8.03 12.77
N GLU A 91 -13.20 6.85 13.36
CA GLU A 91 -13.73 5.59 12.82
C GLU A 91 -15.26 5.62 12.73
N GLU A 92 -15.93 6.03 13.80
CA GLU A 92 -17.39 6.22 13.83
C GLU A 92 -17.85 7.20 12.76
N LYS A 93 -17.11 8.29 12.56
CA LYS A 93 -17.40 9.28 11.51
C LYS A 93 -17.22 8.69 10.11
N LEU A 94 -16.10 8.03 9.84
CA LEU A 94 -15.79 7.46 8.52
C LEU A 94 -16.77 6.34 8.15
N ASN A 95 -17.16 5.50 9.10
CA ASN A 95 -18.15 4.43 8.89
C ASN A 95 -19.57 4.97 8.64
N GLY A 96 -19.86 6.22 9.01
CA GLY A 96 -21.12 6.89 8.72
C GLY A 96 -21.15 7.64 7.40
N MET A 97 -20.03 7.76 6.69
CA MET A 97 -19.97 8.39 5.36
C MET A 97 -20.48 7.42 4.29
N ASP A 98 -21.09 7.94 3.24
CA ASP A 98 -21.30 7.12 2.05
C ASP A 98 -19.96 6.82 1.37
N ASN A 99 -19.97 5.77 0.54
CA ASN A 99 -18.75 5.30 -0.11
C ASN A 99 -18.12 6.34 -1.04
N GLN A 100 -18.91 7.18 -1.71
CA GLN A 100 -18.37 8.16 -2.65
C GLN A 100 -17.59 9.22 -1.89
N ASP A 101 -18.20 9.81 -0.85
CA ASP A 101 -17.55 10.80 0.01
C ASP A 101 -16.31 10.21 0.73
N LEU A 102 -16.37 8.94 1.15
CA LEU A 102 -15.24 8.25 1.77
C LEU A 102 -14.06 8.08 0.81
N PHE A 103 -14.32 7.65 -0.43
CA PHE A 103 -13.27 7.43 -1.43
C PHE A 103 -12.66 8.74 -1.90
N GLU A 104 -13.47 9.79 -2.08
CA GLU A 104 -12.98 11.13 -2.40
C GLU A 104 -12.05 11.65 -1.29
N ARG A 105 -12.49 11.58 -0.03
CA ARG A 105 -11.68 11.96 1.12
C ARG A 105 -10.38 11.18 1.22
N CYS A 106 -10.42 9.87 0.96
CA CYS A 106 -9.22 9.03 0.97
C CYS A 106 -8.25 9.43 -0.16
N ARG A 107 -8.78 9.69 -1.36
CA ARG A 107 -7.98 10.15 -2.50
C ARG A 107 -7.31 11.48 -2.22
N GLU A 108 -8.06 12.48 -1.73
CA GLU A 108 -7.52 13.78 -1.31
C GLU A 108 -6.37 13.59 -0.32
N PHE A 109 -6.57 12.78 0.71
CA PHE A 109 -5.54 12.48 1.69
C PHE A 109 -4.27 11.89 1.05
N LEU A 110 -4.40 10.96 0.11
CA LEU A 110 -3.28 10.36 -0.61
C LEU A 110 -2.62 11.32 -1.62
N THR A 111 -3.26 12.44 -1.97
CA THR A 111 -2.66 13.52 -2.78
C THR A 111 -1.98 14.59 -1.93
N GLU A 112 -2.35 14.74 -0.66
CA GLU A 112 -1.81 15.74 0.24
C GLU A 112 -0.58 15.25 1.02
N HIS A 113 -0.52 13.94 1.30
CA HIS A 113 0.48 13.36 2.19
C HIS A 113 1.39 12.33 1.50
N ASP A 114 2.68 12.36 1.83
CA ASP A 114 3.63 11.34 1.36
C ASP A 114 3.35 10.01 2.09
N TYR A 115 2.66 9.06 1.42
CA TYR A 115 2.21 7.80 2.02
C TYR A 115 2.94 6.59 1.44
N LEU A 116 3.46 5.67 2.27
CA LEU A 116 3.98 4.37 1.82
C LEU A 116 2.98 3.24 2.08
N ILE A 117 2.48 2.60 1.02
CA ILE A 117 1.46 1.54 1.12
C ILE A 117 2.04 0.22 0.63
N PHE A 118 1.89 -0.84 1.41
CA PHE A 118 2.29 -2.20 1.02
C PHE A 118 1.05 -3.07 0.76
N PHE A 119 0.98 -3.72 -0.40
CA PHE A 119 -0.10 -4.64 -0.76
C PHE A 119 0.42 -6.06 -0.94
N ASP A 120 0.07 -6.97 -0.04
CA ASP A 120 0.31 -8.41 -0.21
C ASP A 120 -0.75 -9.00 -1.15
N MET A 121 -0.31 -9.42 -2.34
CA MET A 121 -1.17 -9.87 -3.42
C MET A 121 -0.93 -11.34 -3.79
N MET A 122 -2.03 -12.10 -3.83
CA MET A 122 -2.07 -13.44 -4.39
C MET A 122 -2.47 -13.40 -5.86
N ASP A 123 -2.01 -14.40 -6.62
CA ASP A 123 -2.39 -14.59 -8.03
C ASP A 123 -3.78 -15.22 -8.12
N THR A 124 -4.78 -14.41 -7.80
CA THR A 124 -6.18 -14.77 -7.95
C THR A 124 -6.89 -13.69 -8.76
N GLN A 125 -7.92 -14.09 -9.50
CA GLN A 125 -8.73 -13.17 -10.27
C GLN A 125 -9.32 -12.07 -9.38
N LYS A 126 -9.87 -12.44 -8.21
CA LYS A 126 -10.40 -11.50 -7.22
C LYS A 126 -9.34 -10.51 -6.71
N GLY A 127 -8.10 -10.95 -6.56
CA GLY A 127 -7.00 -10.06 -6.13
C GLY A 127 -6.67 -9.00 -7.18
N LEU A 128 -6.69 -9.37 -8.46
CA LEU A 128 -6.50 -8.43 -9.58
C LEU A 128 -7.68 -7.46 -9.68
N GLU A 129 -8.91 -7.96 -9.60
CA GLU A 129 -10.13 -7.11 -9.59
C GLU A 129 -10.12 -6.12 -8.42
N SER A 130 -9.71 -6.56 -7.21
CA SER A 130 -9.54 -5.67 -6.06
C SER A 130 -8.51 -4.58 -6.34
N TRP A 131 -7.40 -4.94 -6.99
CA TRP A 131 -6.35 -4.00 -7.33
C TRP A 131 -6.81 -2.96 -8.36
N ASP A 132 -7.60 -3.36 -9.35
CA ASP A 132 -8.19 -2.45 -10.33
C ASP A 132 -9.15 -1.46 -9.65
N LEU A 133 -9.97 -1.93 -8.71
CA LEU A 133 -10.83 -1.05 -7.91
C LEU A 133 -10.03 -0.05 -7.06
N ILE A 134 -8.92 -0.50 -6.44
CA ILE A 134 -8.02 0.38 -5.68
C ILE A 134 -7.43 1.45 -6.58
N LYS A 135 -6.90 1.04 -7.73
CA LYS A 135 -6.36 1.94 -8.75
C LYS A 135 -7.40 2.96 -9.21
N GLN A 136 -8.59 2.50 -9.57
CA GLN A 136 -9.64 3.36 -10.12
C GLN A 136 -10.21 4.36 -9.11
N HIS A 137 -10.36 3.95 -7.86
CA HIS A 137 -11.13 4.73 -6.87
C HIS A 137 -10.27 5.49 -5.86
N LEU A 138 -9.12 4.96 -5.45
CA LEU A 138 -8.30 5.56 -4.39
C LEU A 138 -7.02 6.20 -4.92
N LEU A 139 -6.50 5.70 -6.04
CA LEU A 139 -5.26 6.18 -6.63
C LEU A 139 -5.59 7.10 -7.81
N CYS A 140 -4.93 8.24 -7.87
CA CYS A 140 -5.01 9.16 -8.99
C CYS A 140 -3.61 9.50 -9.48
N GLU A 141 -3.51 10.12 -10.66
CA GLU A 141 -2.22 10.52 -11.24
C GLU A 141 -1.41 11.44 -10.32
N SER A 142 -2.10 12.29 -9.56
CA SER A 142 -1.50 13.21 -8.60
C SER A 142 -1.20 12.60 -7.22
N THR A 143 -1.38 11.28 -7.05
CA THR A 143 -1.13 10.64 -5.77
C THR A 143 0.34 10.81 -5.34
N ARG A 144 0.53 11.16 -4.07
CA ARG A 144 1.84 11.18 -3.41
C ARG A 144 2.14 9.85 -2.74
N ALA A 145 1.22 8.89 -2.83
CA ALA A 145 1.43 7.55 -2.33
C ALA A 145 2.48 6.80 -3.19
N THR A 146 3.42 6.15 -2.51
CA THR A 146 4.28 5.14 -3.10
C THR A 146 3.75 3.77 -2.71
N ILE A 147 3.45 2.95 -3.71
CA ILE A 147 2.81 1.67 -3.50
C ILE A 147 3.80 0.56 -3.78
N VAL A 148 3.93 -0.36 -2.83
CA VAL A 148 4.78 -1.53 -2.96
C VAL A 148 3.88 -2.78 -3.00
N VAL A 149 3.75 -3.38 -4.18
CA VAL A 149 3.05 -4.63 -4.37
C VAL A 149 3.99 -5.79 -4.11
N LEU A 150 3.50 -6.74 -3.33
CA LEU A 150 4.24 -7.82 -2.72
C LEU A 150 3.63 -9.13 -3.20
N THR A 151 4.33 -9.88 -4.07
CA THR A 151 3.72 -11.05 -4.69
C THR A 151 4.71 -12.16 -5.04
N ARG A 152 4.18 -13.38 -5.09
CA ARG A 152 4.88 -14.59 -5.57
C ARG A 152 4.60 -14.92 -7.03
N SER A 153 3.78 -14.12 -7.71
CA SER A 153 3.47 -14.34 -9.11
C SER A 153 4.07 -13.25 -9.98
N LYS A 154 4.85 -13.68 -10.96
CA LYS A 154 5.39 -12.78 -11.97
C LYS A 154 4.27 -12.11 -12.78
N ARG A 155 3.14 -12.81 -12.96
CA ARG A 155 1.95 -12.27 -13.64
C ARG A 155 1.38 -11.08 -12.87
N VAL A 156 1.14 -11.25 -11.58
CA VAL A 156 0.67 -10.17 -10.69
C VAL A 156 1.70 -9.04 -10.66
N ALA A 157 2.98 -9.37 -10.55
CA ALA A 157 4.02 -8.35 -10.47
C ALA A 157 4.08 -7.44 -11.69
N THR A 158 3.94 -8.03 -12.88
CA THR A 158 3.90 -7.30 -14.14
C THR A 158 2.61 -6.50 -14.26
N TYR A 159 1.46 -7.15 -14.00
CA TYR A 159 0.14 -6.52 -14.08
C TYR A 159 -0.04 -5.31 -13.16
N CYS A 160 0.54 -5.34 -11.96
CA CYS A 160 0.35 -4.24 -11.02
C CYS A 160 1.11 -2.97 -11.44
N VAL A 161 2.27 -3.14 -12.08
CA VAL A 161 3.11 -2.04 -12.58
C VAL A 161 2.61 -1.54 -13.94
N ASP A 162 2.12 -2.45 -14.80
CA ASP A 162 1.44 -2.12 -16.05
C ASP A 162 -0.03 -1.76 -15.77
N GLY A 163 -0.29 -0.50 -15.46
CA GLY A 163 -1.65 0.03 -15.44
C GLY A 163 -1.70 1.30 -16.26
N GLU A 164 -2.49 1.26 -17.33
CA GLU A 164 -2.88 2.43 -18.10
C GLU A 164 -3.31 3.58 -17.21
N GLU A 165 -2.88 4.76 -17.66
CA GLU A 165 -3.19 6.08 -17.14
C GLU A 165 -4.71 6.21 -16.87
N CYS A 166 -5.09 6.72 -15.69
CA CYS A 166 -6.46 7.12 -15.45
C CYS A 166 -6.83 8.21 -16.45
N ARG A 167 -7.56 7.86 -17.52
CA ARG A 167 -8.20 8.85 -18.41
C ARG A 167 -9.44 9.45 -17.76
#